data_AF-A0A8T7BRP4-F1
#
_entry.id   AF-A0A8T7BRP4-F1
#
_cell.length_a   1.000
_cell.length_b   1.000
_cell.length_c   1.000
_cell.angle_alpha   90.00
_cell.angle_beta   90.00
_cell.angle_gamma   90.00
#
_symmetry.space_group_name_H-M   'P 1'
#
loop_
_entity.id
_entity.type
_entity.pdbx_description
1 polymer ?
#
loop_
_entity_poly.entity_id
_entity_poly.type
_entity_poly.pdbx_seq_one_letter_code
_entity_poly.pdbx_strand_id
1 'polypeptide(L)'
;MDIQRLLTSLSLKIIIQFAIAVIAIVILILWNLDFMNRFYLQNQQTQTGIIINSVIAGLLISGLIAILINLIRYKREEQAIVLFVNNIESLRPDLTHGIPDSSMIVKRYST
;
A
#
# COMPACT_ATOMS: atom_id res chain seq x y z
N MET A 1 19.42 20.12 -8.85
CA MET A 1 18.18 19.40 -8.46
C MET A 1 18.54 18.55 -7.26
N ASP A 2 17.77 18.61 -6.18
CA ASP A 2 18.15 17.97 -4.91
C ASP A 2 17.84 16.47 -4.95
N ILE A 3 18.84 15.68 -5.38
CA ILE A 3 18.70 14.24 -5.64
C ILE A 3 18.33 13.48 -4.37
N GLN A 4 18.72 13.99 -3.19
CA GLN A 4 18.34 13.41 -1.90
C GLN A 4 16.81 13.32 -1.72
N ARG A 5 16.04 14.24 -2.31
CA ARG A 5 14.58 14.21 -2.27
C ARG A 5 13.98 13.07 -3.10
N LEU A 6 14.67 12.61 -4.14
CA LEU A 6 14.28 11.45 -4.95
C LEU A 6 14.63 10.12 -4.27
N LEU A 7 15.65 10.12 -3.40
CA LEU A 7 16.14 8.92 -2.71
C LEU A 7 15.34 8.58 -1.43
N THR A 8 14.47 9.47 -0.96
CA THR A 8 13.62 9.16 0.21
C THR A 8 12.57 8.12 -0.16
N SER A 9 12.52 7.01 0.58
CA SER A 9 11.54 5.94 0.41
C SER A 9 10.15 6.33 0.96
N LEU A 10 9.49 7.26 0.28
CA LEU A 10 8.16 7.76 0.67
C LEU A 10 7.14 6.61 0.76
N SER A 11 7.12 5.72 -0.24
CA SER A 11 6.22 4.56 -0.24
C SER A 11 6.44 3.65 0.96
N LEU A 12 7.69 3.46 1.41
CA LEU A 12 7.97 2.65 2.60
C LEU A 12 7.38 3.29 3.86
N LYS A 13 7.53 4.61 4.03
CA LYS A 13 6.96 5.34 5.17
C LYS A 13 5.44 5.21 5.20
N ILE A 14 4.78 5.35 4.04
CA ILE A 14 3.33 5.20 3.93
C ILE A 14 2.89 3.76 4.23
N ILE A 15 3.63 2.74 3.75
CA ILE A 15 3.34 1.33 4.08
C ILE A 15 3.41 1.10 5.59
N ILE A 16 4.41 1.65 6.28
CA ILE A 16 4.55 1.52 7.74
C ILE A 16 3.38 2.20 8.45
N GLN A 17 3.03 3.43 8.06
CA GLN A 17 1.88 4.15 8.62
C GLN A 17 0.56 3.40 8.38
N PHE A 18 0.37 2.85 7.18
CA PHE A 18 -0.78 2.03 6.83
C PHE A 18 -0.86 0.77 7.70
N ALA A 19 0.27 0.07 7.89
CA ALA A 19 0.33 -1.10 8.76
C ALA A 19 -0.02 -0.75 10.22
N ILE A 20 0.52 0.36 10.73
CA ILE A 20 0.19 0.87 12.09
C ILE A 20 -1.31 1.17 12.20
N ALA A 21 -1.90 1.82 11.20
CA ALA A 21 -3.34 2.13 11.19
C ALA A 21 -4.20 0.86 11.20
N VAL A 22 -3.87 -0.13 10.35
CA VAL A 22 -4.58 -1.42 10.32
C VAL A 22 -4.44 -2.15 11.67
N ILE A 23 -3.25 -2.19 12.25
CA ILE A 23 -3.02 -2.80 13.57
C ILE A 23 -3.84 -2.09 14.65
N ALA A 24 -3.87 -0.76 14.65
CA ALA A 24 -4.65 0.02 15.62
C ALA A 24 -6.15 -0.29 15.51
N ILE A 25 -6.69 -0.41 14.28
CA ILE A 25 -8.08 -0.81 14.04
C ILE A 25 -8.34 -2.21 14.60
N VAL A 26 -7.46 -3.17 14.33
CA VAL A 26 -7.60 -4.54 14.84
C VAL A 26 -7.59 -4.55 16.38
N ILE A 27 -6.66 -3.84 17.01
CA ILE A 27 -6.61 -3.73 18.48
C ILE A 27 -7.91 -3.14 19.03
N LEU A 28 -8.45 -2.09 18.39
CA LEU A 28 -9.70 -1.46 18.82
C LEU A 28 -10.90 -2.39 18.71
N ILE A 29 -10.96 -3.19 17.63
CA ILE A 29 -11.98 -4.25 17.47
C ILE A 29 -11.84 -5.30 18.57
N LEU A 30 -10.61 -5.78 18.83
CA LEU A 30 -10.34 -6.79 19.85
C LEU A 30 -10.69 -6.30 21.27
N TRP A 31 -10.41 -5.03 21.58
CA TRP A 31 -10.78 -4.43 22.86
C TRP A 31 -12.31 -4.33 23.00
N ASN A 32 -13.02 -4.05 21.91
CA ASN A 32 -14.47 -3.86 21.94
C ASN A 32 -15.27 -5.09 21.49
N LEU A 33 -14.72 -6.30 21.59
CA LEU A 33 -15.38 -7.52 21.09
C LEU A 33 -16.76 -7.76 21.70
N ASP A 34 -16.91 -7.59 23.01
CA ASP A 34 -18.20 -7.83 23.68
C ASP A 34 -19.27 -6.81 23.27
N PHE A 35 -18.87 -5.57 23.02
CA PHE A 35 -19.75 -4.54 22.49
C PHE A 35 -20.11 -4.83 21.03
N MET A 36 -19.12 -5.16 20.20
CA MET A 36 -19.29 -5.53 18.81
C MET A 36 -20.24 -6.72 18.65
N ASN A 37 -20.04 -7.79 19.42
CA ASN A 37 -20.89 -8.99 19.36
C ASN A 37 -22.34 -8.67 19.72
N ARG A 38 -22.55 -7.90 20.80
CA ARG A 38 -23.92 -7.49 21.19
C ARG A 38 -24.59 -6.62 20.14
N PHE A 39 -23.88 -5.62 19.60
CA PHE A 39 -24.45 -4.66 18.66
C PHE A 39 -24.61 -5.24 17.25
N TYR A 40 -23.57 -5.91 16.74
CA TYR A 40 -23.52 -6.40 15.36
C TYR A 40 -24.01 -7.83 15.19
N LEU A 41 -24.13 -8.67 16.23
CA LEU A 41 -24.56 -10.06 16.06
C LEU A 41 -25.83 -10.39 16.85
N GLN A 42 -25.95 -9.95 18.11
CA GLN A 42 -27.06 -10.38 18.98
C GLN A 42 -28.30 -9.47 18.92
N ASN A 43 -28.13 -8.16 18.90
CA ASN A 43 -29.24 -7.19 18.97
C ASN A 43 -29.73 -6.73 17.59
N GLN A 44 -29.49 -7.52 16.54
CA GLN A 44 -29.95 -7.18 15.21
C GLN A 44 -31.44 -7.47 15.03
N GLN A 45 -32.21 -6.46 14.60
CA GLN A 45 -33.64 -6.63 14.31
C GLN A 45 -33.93 -7.55 13.11
N THR A 46 -33.02 -7.63 12.13
CA THR A 46 -33.25 -8.40 10.89
C THR A 46 -31.94 -9.05 10.39
N GLN A 47 -32.06 -10.19 9.71
CA GLN A 47 -30.92 -10.87 9.07
C GLN A 47 -30.25 -10.00 7.99
N THR A 48 -31.00 -9.07 7.41
CA THR A 48 -30.50 -8.10 6.43
C THR A 48 -29.34 -7.26 6.99
N GLY A 49 -29.37 -6.93 8.29
CA GLY A 49 -28.29 -6.18 8.93
C GLY A 49 -26.96 -6.94 8.94
N ILE A 50 -26.97 -8.26 9.17
CA ILE A 50 -25.78 -9.11 9.14
C ILE A 50 -25.20 -9.09 7.73
N ILE A 51 -26.04 -9.34 6.73
CA ILE A 51 -25.63 -9.38 5.32
C ILE A 51 -24.97 -8.05 4.91
N ILE A 52 -25.63 -6.93 5.17
CA ILE A 52 -25.10 -5.60 4.81
C ILE A 52 -23.79 -5.32 5.52
N ASN A 53 -23.70 -5.57 6.83
CA ASN A 53 -22.48 -5.32 7.60
C ASN A 53 -21.31 -6.20 7.14
N SER A 54 -21.57 -7.47 6.83
CA SER A 54 -20.55 -8.37 6.26
C SER A 54 -20.09 -7.90 4.88
N VAL A 55 -21.00 -7.42 4.03
CA VAL A 55 -20.64 -6.86 2.71
C VAL A 55 -19.80 -5.59 2.86
N ILE A 56 -20.19 -4.66 3.74
CA ILE A 56 -19.41 -3.44 4.00
C ILE A 56 -18.01 -3.80 4.51
N ALA A 57 -17.90 -4.73 5.46
CA ALA A 57 -16.60 -5.20 5.97
C ALA A 57 -15.76 -5.84 4.86
N GLY A 58 -16.37 -6.66 4.00
CA GLY A 58 -15.69 -7.26 2.85
C GLY A 58 -15.18 -6.22 1.86
N LEU A 59 -16.00 -5.21 1.53
CA LEU A 59 -15.60 -4.10 0.66
C LEU A 59 -14.45 -3.29 1.28
N LEU A 60 -14.53 -2.98 2.57
CA LEU A 60 -13.46 -2.28 3.29
C LEU A 60 -12.13 -3.05 3.21
N ILE A 61 -12.15 -4.36 3.53
CA ILE A 61 -10.96 -5.22 3.45
C ILE A 61 -10.41 -5.25 2.02
N SER A 62 -11.28 -5.39 1.02
CA SER A 62 -10.85 -5.41 -0.39
C SER A 62 -10.18 -4.08 -0.80
N GLY A 63 -10.71 -2.94 -0.35
CA GLY A 63 -10.12 -1.63 -0.57
C GLY A 63 -8.76 -1.47 0.11
N LEU A 64 -8.63 -1.94 1.35
CA LEU A 64 -7.34 -1.93 2.07
C LEU A 64 -6.28 -2.78 1.36
N ILE A 65 -6.64 -3.96 0.86
CA ILE A 65 -5.75 -4.82 0.06
C ILE A 65 -5.34 -4.11 -1.23
N ALA A 66 -6.29 -3.49 -1.94
CA ALA A 66 -6.00 -2.76 -3.17
C ALA A 66 -5.03 -1.58 -2.92
N ILE A 67 -5.20 -0.83 -1.82
CA ILE A 67 -4.28 0.23 -1.43
C ILE A 67 -2.87 -0.33 -1.17
N LEU A 68 -2.77 -1.42 -0.41
CA LEU A 68 -1.49 -2.07 -0.09
C LEU A 68 -0.76 -2.54 -1.36
N ILE A 69 -1.46 -3.17 -2.30
CA ILE A 69 -0.89 -3.61 -3.58
C ILE A 69 -0.33 -2.41 -4.36
N ASN A 70 -1.07 -1.30 -4.41
CA ASN A 70 -0.62 -0.09 -5.08
C ASN A 70 0.62 0.52 -4.42
N LEU A 71 0.67 0.57 -3.08
CA LEU A 71 1.83 1.06 -2.35
C LEU A 71 3.08 0.20 -2.58
N ILE A 72 2.93 -1.12 -2.64
CA ILE A 72 4.03 -2.04 -2.97
C ILE A 72 4.53 -1.78 -4.40
N ARG A 73 3.62 -1.57 -5.36
CA ARG A 73 3.98 -1.21 -6.73
C ARG A 73 4.73 0.12 -6.77
N TYR A 74 4.26 1.15 -6.05
CA TYR A 74 4.94 2.44 -5.97
C TYR A 74 6.33 2.33 -5.35
N LYS A 75 6.49 1.52 -4.30
CA LYS A 75 7.81 1.24 -3.72
C LYS A 75 8.79 0.65 -4.74
N ARG A 76 8.33 -0.27 -5.59
CA ARG A 76 9.17 -0.86 -6.66
C ARG A 76 9.57 0.18 -7.71
N GLU A 77 8.66 1.09 -8.07
CA GLU A 77 8.94 2.17 -9.02
C GLU A 77 9.89 3.22 -8.42
N GLU A 78 9.74 3.56 -7.13
CA GLU A 78 10.72 4.41 -6.43
C GLU A 78 12.12 3.79 -6.49
N GLN A 79 12.26 2.48 -6.22
CA GLN A 79 13.53 1.78 -6.32
C GLN A 79 14.11 1.80 -7.74
N ALA A 80 13.27 1.67 -8.77
CA ALA A 80 13.69 1.77 -10.16
C ALA A 80 14.23 3.16 -10.50
N ILE A 81 13.59 4.23 -10.00
CA ILE A 81 14.07 5.61 -10.17
C ILE A 81 15.42 5.80 -9.47
N VAL A 82 15.56 5.31 -8.23
CA VAL A 82 16.84 5.38 -7.50
C VAL A 82 17.96 4.69 -8.27
N LEU A 83 17.72 3.47 -8.76
CA LEU A 83 18.70 2.73 -9.56
C LEU A 83 19.06 3.46 -10.86
N PHE A 84 18.08 4.06 -11.54
CA PHE A 84 18.31 4.82 -12.76
C PHE A 84 19.19 6.04 -12.52
N VAL A 85 18.90 6.80 -11.46
CA VAL A 85 19.72 7.96 -11.06
C VAL A 85 21.13 7.52 -10.71
N ASN A 86 21.29 6.44 -9.94
CA ASN A 86 22.59 5.90 -9.59
C ASN A 86 23.39 5.46 -10.85
N ASN A 87 22.74 4.89 -11.86
CA ASN A 87 23.38 4.52 -13.11
C ASN A 87 23.87 5.75 -13.90
N ILE A 88 23.11 6.85 -13.89
CA ILE A 88 23.53 8.13 -14.48
C ILE A 88 24.74 8.69 -13.72
N GLU A 89 24.68 8.77 -12.40
CA GLU A 89 25.76 9.29 -11.57
C GLU A 89 27.05 8.46 -11.70
N SER A 90 26.90 7.15 -11.90
CA SER A 90 28.00 6.22 -12.13
C SER A 90 28.52 6.22 -13.58
N LEU A 91 27.98 7.09 -14.45
CA LEU A 91 28.33 7.20 -15.87
C LEU A 91 28.27 5.84 -16.60
N ARG A 92 27.29 5.00 -16.23
CA ARG A 92 27.15 3.69 -16.86
C ARG A 92 26.71 3.86 -18.33
N PRO A 93 27.26 3.04 -19.26
CA PRO A 93 26.82 3.04 -20.66
C PRO A 93 25.35 2.63 -20.81
N ASP A 94 24.90 1.66 -20.00
CA ASP A 94 23.52 1.22 -19.92
C ASP A 94 22.87 1.79 -18.65
N LEU A 95 21.98 2.77 -18.84
CA LEU A 95 21.25 3.43 -17.76
C LEU A 95 20.14 2.56 -17.17
N THR A 96 19.70 1.53 -17.89
CA THR A 96 18.63 0.61 -17.48
C THR A 96 19.14 -0.61 -16.72
N HIS A 97 20.46 -0.73 -16.57
CA HIS A 97 21.10 -1.87 -15.93
C HIS A 97 20.54 -2.16 -14.53
N GLY A 98 20.03 -3.37 -14.32
CA GLY A 98 19.46 -3.81 -13.05
C GLY A 98 18.04 -3.30 -12.76
N ILE A 99 17.42 -2.58 -13.69
CA ILE A 99 16.06 -2.06 -13.56
C ILE A 99 15.11 -2.97 -14.35
N PRO A 100 13.98 -3.42 -13.77
CA PRO A 100 13.03 -4.24 -14.52
C PRO A 100 12.45 -3.50 -15.74
N ASP A 101 12.39 -4.16 -16.89
CA ASP A 101 11.80 -3.62 -18.14
C ASP A 101 10.32 -3.20 -17.97
N SER A 102 9.63 -3.79 -17.00
CA SER A 102 8.24 -3.45 -16.68
C SER A 102 8.09 -2.06 -16.05
N SER A 103 9.17 -1.48 -15.49
CA SER A 103 9.15 -0.19 -14.80
C SER A 103 8.82 0.96 -15.74
N MET A 104 8.11 1.95 -15.20
CA MET A 104 7.72 3.13 -15.97
C MET A 104 8.93 3.92 -16.49
N ILE A 105 10.04 3.97 -15.74
CA ILE A 105 11.22 4.74 -16.15
C ILE A 105 11.90 4.13 -17.38
N VAL A 106 11.98 2.80 -17.46
CA VAL A 106 12.57 2.09 -18.61
C VAL A 106 11.71 2.27 -19.86
N LYS A 107 10.39 2.10 -19.72
CA LYS A 107 9.44 2.33 -20.82
C LYS A 107 9.54 3.75 -21.38
N ARG A 108 9.69 4.73 -20.49
CA ARG A 108 9.82 6.14 -20.86
C ARG A 108 11.17 6.46 -21.50
N TYR A 109 12.25 5.82 -21.07
CA TYR A 109 13.57 5.99 -21.68
C TYR A 109 13.65 5.37 -23.08
N SER A 110 12.90 4.29 -23.32
CA SER A 110 12.90 3.54 -24.59
C SER A 110 11.93 4.08 -25.64
N THR A 111 11.15 5.13 -25.32
CA THR A 111 10.23 5.82 -26.24
C THR A 111 10.84 7.16 -26.66
#